data_AF-A0A087S5K0-F1
#
_entry.id   AF-A0A087S5K0-F1
#
_cell.length_a   1.000
_cell.length_b   1.000
_cell.length_c   1.000
_cell.angle_alpha   90.00
_cell.angle_beta   90.00
_cell.angle_gamma   90.00
#
_symmetry.space_group_name_H-M   'P 1'
#
loop_
_entity.id
_entity.type
_entity.pdbx_description
1 polymer ?
#
loop_
_entity_poly.entity_id
_entity_poly.type
_entity_poly.pdbx_seq_one_letter_code
_entity_poly.pdbx_strand_id
1 'polypeptide(L)'
;MAYPPESQVRLPLLRFAKDGKLKSVLDAEKYLSKRFKLTNAEINRTKKSGNERLFLHRVRWSRTILKYSGLVSDPKTGFFKITPGGLKILKNPPPVLNDKFLSQFPEFKKWRRRKK
;
A
#
# COMPACT_ATOMS: atom_id res chain seq x y z
N MET A 1 -9.21 -16.88 10.43
CA MET A 1 -7.91 -16.21 10.20
C MET A 1 -8.17 -14.76 9.79
N ALA A 2 -7.56 -13.79 10.46
CA ALA A 2 -7.88 -12.37 10.27
C ALA A 2 -7.23 -11.82 8.99
N TYR A 3 -8.06 -11.51 7.99
CA TYR A 3 -7.63 -10.95 6.72
C TYR A 3 -7.01 -9.54 6.91
N PRO A 4 -5.74 -9.30 6.53
CA PRO A 4 -4.93 -8.19 7.03
C PRO A 4 -5.49 -6.83 6.61
N PRO A 5 -5.79 -5.91 7.55
CA PRO A 5 -6.31 -4.58 7.23
C PRO A 5 -5.32 -3.81 6.37
N GLU A 6 -5.85 -2.88 5.58
CA GLU A 6 -5.09 -2.06 4.62
C GLU A 6 -3.88 -1.38 5.27
N SER A 7 -4.04 -0.89 6.50
CA SER A 7 -2.98 -0.22 7.26
C SER A 7 -1.77 -1.11 7.53
N GLN A 8 -1.98 -2.43 7.74
CA GLN A 8 -0.89 -3.39 7.88
C GLN A 8 -0.18 -3.68 6.56
N VAL A 9 -0.85 -3.49 5.43
CA VAL A 9 -0.31 -3.72 4.08
C VAL A 9 0.58 -2.56 3.62
N ARG A 10 0.31 -1.32 4.05
CA ARG A 10 1.05 -0.10 3.66
C ARG A 10 2.56 -0.18 3.97
N LEU A 11 2.94 -0.55 5.19
CA LEU A 11 4.35 -0.64 5.60
C LEU A 11 5.17 -1.67 4.80
N PRO A 12 4.72 -2.94 4.65
CA PRO A 12 5.43 -3.90 3.82
C PRO A 12 5.40 -3.56 2.34
N LEU A 13 4.36 -2.89 1.83
CA LEU A 13 4.35 -2.38 0.47
C LEU A 13 5.44 -1.31 0.25
N LEU A 14 5.62 -0.41 1.23
CA LEU A 14 6.72 0.56 1.21
C LEU A 14 8.09 -0.13 1.26
N ARG A 15 8.26 -1.12 2.15
CA ARG A 15 9.48 -1.94 2.23
C ARG A 15 9.77 -2.70 0.94
N PHE A 16 8.75 -3.17 0.23
CA PHE A 16 8.92 -3.84 -1.06
C PHE A 16 9.55 -2.92 -2.12
N ALA A 17 9.25 -1.63 -2.06
CA ALA A 17 9.82 -0.61 -2.93
C ALA A 17 11.11 0.03 -2.40
N LYS A 18 11.67 -0.45 -1.28
CA LYS A 18 12.88 0.13 -0.64
C LYS A 18 14.10 0.24 -1.57
N ASP A 19 14.15 -0.60 -2.60
CA ASP A 19 15.23 -0.67 -3.58
C ASP A 19 15.31 0.57 -4.51
N GLY A 20 14.33 1.49 -4.45
CA GLY A 20 14.31 2.66 -5.32
C GLY A 20 13.95 2.37 -6.78
N LYS A 21 13.70 1.11 -7.14
CA LYS A 21 13.29 0.69 -8.48
C LYS A 21 11.78 0.77 -8.67
N LEU A 22 11.34 0.83 -9.93
CA LEU A 22 9.93 0.67 -10.29
C LEU A 22 9.45 -0.72 -9.86
N LYS A 23 8.33 -0.79 -9.15
CA LYS A 23 7.67 -2.02 -8.72
C LYS A 23 6.25 -2.06 -9.24
N SER A 24 5.81 -3.23 -9.70
CA SER A 24 4.43 -3.46 -10.11
C SER A 24 3.54 -3.72 -8.90
N VAL A 25 2.29 -3.28 -8.98
CA VAL A 25 1.25 -3.62 -8.00
C VAL A 25 1.03 -5.13 -7.93
N LEU A 26 1.15 -5.85 -9.05
CA LEU A 26 0.98 -7.30 -9.10
C LEU A 26 2.13 -8.03 -8.39
N ASP A 27 3.37 -7.59 -8.60
CA ASP A 27 4.52 -8.11 -7.85
C ASP A 27 4.40 -7.85 -6.35
N ALA A 28 3.94 -6.65 -5.98
CA ALA A 28 3.67 -6.32 -4.60
C ALA A 28 2.59 -7.23 -4.00
N GLU A 29 1.51 -7.49 -4.72
CA GLU A 29 0.47 -8.45 -4.31
C GLU A 29 1.08 -9.84 -4.04
N LYS A 30 1.86 -10.38 -4.97
CA LYS A 30 2.48 -11.71 -4.84
C LYS A 30 3.48 -11.78 -3.68
N TYR A 31 4.23 -10.71 -3.44
CA TYR A 31 5.16 -10.61 -2.31
C TYR A 31 4.41 -10.52 -0.98
N LEU A 32 3.38 -9.67 -0.92
CA LEU A 32 2.60 -9.44 0.28
C LEU A 32 1.77 -10.66 0.65
N SER A 33 1.19 -11.36 -0.33
CA SER A 33 0.41 -12.58 -0.09
C SER A 33 1.26 -13.67 0.57
N LYS A 34 2.49 -13.87 0.10
CA LYS A 34 3.48 -14.74 0.75
C LYS A 34 3.82 -14.28 2.17
N ARG A 35 4.02 -12.97 2.36
CA ARG A 35 4.38 -12.40 3.67
C ARG A 35 3.27 -12.54 4.71
N PHE A 36 2.01 -12.37 4.29
CA PHE A 36 0.83 -12.53 5.15
C PHE A 36 0.35 -13.98 5.23
N LYS A 37 1.06 -14.93 4.61
CA LYS A 37 0.71 -16.35 4.54
C LYS A 37 -0.75 -16.56 4.07
N LEU A 38 -1.19 -15.74 3.11
CA LEU A 38 -2.53 -15.85 2.56
C LEU A 38 -2.64 -17.11 1.69
N THR A 39 -3.76 -17.80 1.82
CA THR A 39 -4.07 -18.94 0.96
C THR A 39 -4.46 -18.50 -0.44
N ASN A 40 -4.32 -19.39 -1.44
CA ASN A 40 -4.79 -19.12 -2.80
C ASN A 40 -6.28 -18.73 -2.85
N ALA A 41 -7.10 -19.31 -1.96
CA ALA A 41 -8.51 -18.95 -1.82
C ALA A 41 -8.69 -17.50 -1.34
N GLU A 42 -7.88 -17.04 -0.37
CA GLU A 42 -7.94 -15.66 0.14
C GLU A 42 -7.40 -14.62 -0.86
N ILE A 43 -6.38 -14.99 -1.64
CA ILE A 43 -5.81 -14.13 -2.69
C ILE A 43 -6.80 -14.00 -3.85
N ASN A 44 -7.38 -15.12 -4.29
CA ASN A 44 -8.39 -15.14 -5.37
C ASN A 44 -9.79 -14.73 -4.89
N ARG A 45 -9.97 -14.44 -3.61
CA ARG A 45 -11.25 -13.98 -3.07
C ARG A 45 -11.66 -12.70 -3.77
N THR A 46 -12.71 -12.76 -4.57
CA THR A 46 -13.30 -11.60 -5.25
C THR A 46 -14.18 -10.81 -4.28
N LYS A 47 -14.27 -9.49 -4.50
CA LYS A 47 -15.31 -8.68 -3.84
C LYS A 47 -16.69 -9.21 -4.25
N LYS A 48 -17.72 -9.02 -3.40
CA LYS A 48 -19.13 -9.33 -3.74
C LYS A 48 -19.59 -8.72 -5.07
N SER A 49 -18.97 -7.62 -5.51
CA SER A 49 -19.24 -6.95 -6.79
C SER A 49 -18.50 -7.53 -8.01
N GLY A 50 -17.82 -8.68 -7.90
CA GLY A 50 -17.36 -9.49 -9.04
C GLY A 50 -16.07 -9.05 -9.76
N ASN A 51 -15.73 -7.76 -9.80
CA ASN A 51 -14.72 -7.28 -10.77
C ASN A 51 -13.26 -7.30 -10.32
N GLU A 52 -12.95 -7.39 -9.02
CA GLU A 52 -11.56 -7.34 -8.56
C GLU A 52 -11.31 -8.24 -7.34
N ARG A 53 -10.12 -8.84 -7.29
CA ARG A 53 -9.62 -9.56 -6.12
C ARG A 53 -9.58 -8.61 -4.92
N LEU A 54 -10.15 -9.05 -3.81
CA LEU A 54 -10.22 -8.28 -2.57
C LEU A 54 -8.83 -7.85 -2.09
N PHE A 55 -7.82 -8.71 -2.29
CA PHE A 55 -6.46 -8.42 -1.85
C PHE A 55 -5.78 -7.41 -2.75
N LEU A 56 -5.91 -7.59 -4.07
CA LEU A 56 -5.42 -6.62 -5.05
C LEU A 56 -6.01 -5.23 -4.79
N HIS A 57 -7.31 -5.15 -4.49
CA HIS A 57 -7.98 -3.91 -4.11
C HIS A 57 -7.32 -3.27 -2.88
N ARG A 58 -7.01 -4.05 -1.82
CA ARG A 58 -6.32 -3.54 -0.62
C ARG A 58 -4.91 -3.05 -0.92
N VAL A 59 -4.17 -3.76 -1.77
CA VAL A 59 -2.82 -3.35 -2.21
C VAL A 59 -2.91 -2.04 -3.00
N ARG A 60 -3.87 -1.91 -3.92
CA ARG A 60 -4.12 -0.69 -4.71
C ARG A 60 -4.46 0.49 -3.81
N TRP A 61 -5.37 0.33 -2.85
CA TRP A 61 -5.72 1.38 -1.89
C TRP A 61 -4.54 1.78 -1.00
N SER A 62 -3.78 0.80 -0.53
CA SER A 62 -2.57 1.06 0.27
C SER A 62 -1.56 1.90 -0.52
N ARG A 63 -1.33 1.56 -1.80
CA ARG A 63 -0.49 2.36 -2.71
C ARG A 63 -1.02 3.78 -2.88
N THR A 64 -2.31 3.94 -3.14
CA THR A 64 -2.95 5.25 -3.33
C THR A 64 -2.79 6.13 -2.10
N ILE A 65 -2.99 5.57 -0.91
CA ILE A 65 -2.83 6.30 0.35
C ILE A 65 -1.37 6.73 0.55
N LEU A 66 -0.40 5.85 0.28
CA LEU A 66 1.03 6.21 0.34
C LEU A 66 1.40 7.28 -0.69
N LYS A 67 0.78 7.26 -1.88
CA LYS A 67 0.98 8.28 -2.92
C LYS A 67 0.54 9.65 -2.42
N TYR A 68 -0.69 9.76 -1.91
CA TYR A 68 -1.20 11.01 -1.36
C TYR A 68 -0.49 11.45 -0.07
N SER A 69 0.27 10.57 0.55
CA SER A 69 1.14 10.90 1.69
C SER A 69 2.56 11.33 1.26
N GLY A 70 2.85 11.38 -0.05
CA GLY A 70 4.16 11.73 -0.58
C GLY A 70 5.24 10.66 -0.37
N LEU A 71 4.86 9.44 0.04
CA LEU A 71 5.80 8.35 0.38
C LEU A 71 6.16 7.46 -0.83
N VAL A 72 5.26 7.40 -1.82
CA VAL A 72 5.50 6.72 -3.10
C VAL A 72 5.02 7.61 -4.24
N SER A 73 5.55 7.38 -5.42
CA SER A 73 5.11 8.00 -6.66
C SER A 73 4.77 6.91 -7.67
N ASP A 74 3.80 7.15 -8.53
CA ASP A 74 3.34 6.27 -9.61
C ASP A 74 3.74 6.85 -10.96
N PRO A 75 4.98 6.62 -11.41
CA PRO A 75 5.45 7.12 -12.70
C PRO A 75 4.75 6.47 -13.90
N LYS A 76 4.11 5.31 -13.70
CA LYS A 76 3.40 4.55 -14.73
C LYS A 76 2.18 3.85 -14.14
N THR A 77 1.11 3.71 -14.93
CA THR A 77 -0.08 2.94 -14.55
C THR A 77 0.29 1.52 -14.14
N GLY A 78 -0.18 1.10 -12.96
CA GLY A 78 0.13 -0.22 -12.39
C GLY A 78 1.52 -0.36 -11.76
N PHE A 79 2.37 0.67 -11.84
CA PHE A 79 3.69 0.70 -11.22
C PHE A 79 3.79 1.80 -10.16
N PHE A 80 4.73 1.65 -9.24
CA PHE A 80 5.05 2.64 -8.23
C PHE A 80 6.53 2.55 -7.86
N LYS A 81 7.05 3.64 -7.32
CA LYS A 81 8.42 3.78 -6.85
C LYS A 81 8.41 4.54 -5.52
N ILE A 82 9.30 4.18 -4.60
CA ILE A 82 9.45 4.90 -3.34
C ILE A 82 10.04 6.28 -3.57
N THR A 83 9.55 7.28 -2.84
CA THR A 83 10.14 8.63 -2.86
C THR A 83 11.24 8.76 -1.80
N PRO A 84 12.07 9.81 -1.84
CA PRO A 84 12.99 10.12 -0.75
C PRO A 84 12.30 10.23 0.62
N GLY A 85 11.05 10.74 0.65
CA GLY A 85 10.22 10.79 1.85
C GLY A 85 9.87 9.39 2.37
N GLY A 86 9.44 8.48 1.49
CA GLY A 86 9.21 7.07 1.84
C GLY A 86 10.45 6.37 2.39
N LEU A 87 11.63 6.63 1.79
CA LEU A 87 12.90 6.08 2.27
C LEU A 87 13.27 6.60 3.66
N LYS A 88 13.03 7.88 3.96
CA LYS A 88 13.22 8.44 5.31
C LYS A 88 12.35 7.71 6.34
N ILE A 89 11.09 7.42 6.00
CA ILE A 89 10.21 6.63 6.86
C ILE A 89 10.73 5.21 7.05
N LEU A 90 11.33 4.60 6.02
CA LEU A 90 11.94 3.27 6.18
C LEU A 90 13.20 3.25 7.05
N LYS A 91 13.92 4.38 7.18
CA LYS A 91 15.06 4.50 8.11
C LYS A 91 14.60 4.48 9.57
N ASN A 92 13.46 5.11 9.87
CA ASN A 92 12.83 5.05 11.20
C ASN A 92 11.39 4.52 11.07
N PRO A 93 11.23 3.20 10.83
CA PRO A 93 9.95 2.64 10.46
C PRO A 93 8.98 2.65 11.66
N PRO A 94 7.80 3.29 11.53
CA PRO A 94 6.78 3.17 12.56
C PRO A 94 6.24 1.72 12.60
N PRO A 95 5.70 1.29 13.75
CA PRO A 95 5.12 -0.05 13.86
C PRO A 95 3.97 -0.27 12.87
N VAL A 96 3.15 0.75 12.61
CA VAL A 96 2.05 0.71 11.64
C VAL A 96 1.87 2.06 10.93
N LEU A 97 1.78 2.05 9.60
CA LEU A 97 1.40 3.22 8.79
C LEU A 97 -0.12 3.42 8.81
N ASN A 98 -0.65 3.76 9.98
CA ASN A 98 -2.07 4.07 10.14
C ASN A 98 -2.40 5.47 9.62
N ASP A 99 -3.69 5.72 9.38
CA ASP A 99 -4.20 7.01 8.92
C ASP A 99 -3.88 8.14 9.91
N LYS A 100 -3.78 7.84 11.21
CA LYS A 100 -3.28 8.79 12.23
C LYS A 100 -1.84 9.22 11.97
N PHE A 101 -0.96 8.29 11.60
CA PHE A 101 0.42 8.60 11.24
C PHE A 101 0.45 9.42 9.95
N LEU A 102 -0.31 9.02 8.94
CA LEU A 102 -0.32 9.74 7.66
C LEU A 102 -0.95 11.13 7.76
N SER A 103 -1.80 11.36 8.76
CA SER A 103 -2.32 12.70 9.08
C SER A 103 -1.24 13.71 9.44
N GLN A 104 0.02 13.34 9.67
CA GLN A 104 1.11 14.33 9.79
C GLN A 104 1.47 14.98 8.44
N PHE A 105 1.20 14.30 7.32
CA PHE A 105 1.52 14.80 5.99
C PHE A 105 0.42 15.75 5.49
N PRO A 106 0.76 17.00 5.10
CA PRO A 106 -0.22 17.97 4.65
C PRO A 106 -0.93 17.54 3.36
N GLU A 107 -0.22 16.84 2.46
CA GLU A 107 -0.80 16.29 1.22
C GLU A 107 -1.89 15.26 1.52
N PHE A 108 -1.67 14.39 2.50
CA PHE A 108 -2.64 13.37 2.90
C PHE A 108 -3.86 14.02 3.55
N LYS A 109 -3.67 15.03 4.42
CA LYS A 109 -4.80 15.80 4.98
C LYS A 109 -5.64 16.44 3.89
N LYS A 110 -5.02 17.08 2.90
CA LYS A 110 -5.72 17.70 1.76
C LYS A 110 -6.53 16.67 0.97
N TRP A 111 -5.92 15.53 0.64
CA TRP A 111 -6.61 14.45 -0.07
C TRP A 111 -7.78 13.89 0.73
N ARG A 112 -7.58 13.62 2.02
CA ARG A 112 -8.61 13.07 2.90
C ARG A 112 -9.80 14.01 3.06
N ARG A 113 -9.56 15.33 3.09
CA ARG A 113 -10.62 16.35 3.17
C ARG A 113 -11.46 16.44 1.88
N ARG A 114 -10.88 16.17 0.70
CA ARG A 114 -11.61 16.13 -0.58
C ARG A 114 -12.48 14.89 -0.77
N LYS A 115 -12.19 13.84 0.00
CA LYS A 115 -12.83 12.52 -0.11
C LYS A 115 -13.97 12.31 0.90
N LYS A 116 -14.20 13.29 1.77
CA LYS A 116 -15.23 13.32 2.81
C LYS A 116 -16.40 14.16 2.33
#